data_AF-A0A370H801-F1
#
_entry.id   AF-A0A370H801-F1
#
_cell.length_a   1.000
_cell.length_b   1.000
_cell.length_c   1.000
_cell.angle_alpha   90.00
_cell.angle_beta   90.00
_cell.angle_gamma   90.00
#
_symmetry.space_group_name_H-M   'P 1'
#
loop_
_entity.id
_entity.type
_entity.pdbx_description
1 polymer ?
#
loop_
_entity_poly.entity_id
_entity_poly.type
_entity_poly.pdbx_seq_one_letter_code
_entity_poly.pdbx_strand_id
1 'polypeptide(L)'
;MAILATDWLITSDVALEVAYRIDLPGPERGCWVLSYLPTGYRLTRSQAMAGVVLAEMIVLDPQGAEGDWDGDMASVCVAELGLNLIQVQCLLALRAFAAAEDDDSPEPQAFSSCSAGGRG
;
A
#
# COMPACT_ATOMS: atom_id res chain seq x y z
N MET A 1 11.90 6.69 -9.43
CA MET A 1 10.74 5.93 -8.92
C MET A 1 10.02 5.35 -10.10
N ALA A 2 9.59 4.09 -9.97
CA ALA A 2 8.96 3.37 -11.06
C ALA A 2 7.70 2.70 -10.54
N ILE A 3 6.56 3.16 -11.05
CA ILE A 3 5.32 2.43 -10.91
C ILE A 3 5.30 1.30 -11.93
N LEU A 4 5.16 0.08 -11.43
CA LEU A 4 4.95 -1.10 -12.25
C LEU A 4 3.44 -1.35 -12.35
N ALA A 5 2.89 -1.28 -13.55
CA ALA A 5 1.48 -1.52 -13.80
C ALA A 5 1.28 -2.63 -14.83
N THR A 6 0.65 -3.71 -14.38
CA THR A 6 0.18 -4.81 -15.22
C THR A 6 -1.33 -4.72 -15.42
N ASP A 7 -1.94 -5.76 -15.99
CA ASP A 7 -3.40 -5.88 -16.09
C ASP A 7 -4.08 -6.20 -14.75
N TRP A 8 -3.30 -6.63 -13.75
CA TRP A 8 -3.79 -7.25 -12.52
C TRP A 8 -3.31 -6.57 -11.25
N LEU A 9 -2.15 -5.92 -11.34
CA LEU A 9 -1.41 -5.38 -10.21
C LEU A 9 -0.75 -4.06 -10.61
N ILE A 10 -0.87 -3.06 -9.74
CA ILE A 10 -0.13 -1.79 -9.80
C ILE A 10 0.62 -1.66 -8.48
N THR A 11 1.94 -1.46 -8.55
CA THR A 11 2.81 -1.30 -7.37
C THR A 11 3.80 -0.16 -7.58
N SER A 12 4.32 0.36 -6.48
CA SER A 12 5.46 1.29 -6.45
C SER A 12 6.69 0.58 -5.87
N ASP A 13 7.89 0.96 -6.29
CA ASP A 13 9.15 0.53 -5.66
C ASP A 13 9.45 1.28 -4.35
N VAL A 14 8.62 2.25 -4.00
CA VAL A 14 8.81 3.21 -2.91
C VAL A 14 7.67 3.14 -1.91
N ALA A 15 6.42 3.23 -2.36
CA ALA A 15 5.28 2.95 -1.52
C ALA A 15 5.08 1.44 -1.44
N LEU A 16 4.97 0.91 -0.21
CA LEU A 16 4.59 -0.49 0.04
C LEU A 16 3.11 -0.79 -0.25
N GLU A 17 2.41 0.17 -0.86
CA GLU A 17 1.00 0.08 -1.20
C GLU A 17 0.80 -0.47 -2.62
N VAL A 18 -0.27 -1.24 -2.78
CA VAL A 18 -0.57 -1.97 -4.00
C VAL A 18 -2.03 -1.80 -4.40
N ALA A 19 -2.29 -1.77 -5.70
CA ALA A 19 -3.62 -1.91 -6.26
C ALA A 19 -3.75 -3.25 -6.98
N TYR A 20 -4.83 -3.97 -6.71
CA TYR A 20 -5.11 -5.24 -7.40
C TYR A 20 -6.50 -5.26 -8.01
N ARG A 21 -6.62 -5.96 -9.14
CA ARG A 21 -7.89 -6.15 -9.85
C ARG A 21 -8.66 -7.34 -9.29
N ILE A 22 -9.94 -7.15 -9.01
CA ILE A 22 -10.86 -8.22 -8.61
C ILE A 22 -11.34 -8.93 -9.88
N ASP A 23 -10.97 -10.19 -10.07
CA ASP A 23 -11.46 -11.00 -11.21
C ASP A 23 -12.32 -12.19 -10.82
N LEU A 24 -12.70 -12.25 -9.55
CA LEU A 24 -13.66 -13.22 -9.05
C LEU A 24 -15.04 -12.98 -9.69
N PRO A 25 -15.82 -14.03 -10.00
CA PRO A 25 -17.18 -13.87 -10.47
C PRO A 25 -18.03 -13.06 -9.48
N GLY A 26 -18.67 -12.00 -9.95
CA GLY A 26 -19.49 -11.13 -9.11
C GLY A 26 -19.70 -9.75 -9.72
N PRO A 27 -20.48 -8.88 -9.06
CA PRO A 27 -20.77 -7.53 -9.53
C PRO A 27 -19.53 -6.62 -9.56
N GLU A 28 -18.49 -6.98 -8.83
CA GLU A 28 -17.25 -6.19 -8.68
C GLU A 28 -16.12 -6.68 -9.60
N ARG A 29 -16.41 -7.64 -10.48
CA ARG A 29 -15.43 -8.18 -11.41
C ARG A 29 -14.91 -7.08 -12.35
N GLY A 30 -13.59 -6.99 -12.47
CA GLY A 30 -12.89 -5.97 -13.25
C GLY A 30 -12.64 -4.67 -12.48
N CYS A 31 -13.19 -4.51 -11.28
CA CYS A 31 -12.88 -3.36 -10.43
C CYS A 31 -11.51 -3.51 -9.77
N TRP A 32 -10.95 -2.38 -9.37
CA TRP A 32 -9.70 -2.31 -8.64
C TRP A 32 -9.94 -1.93 -7.19
N VAL A 33 -9.03 -2.36 -6.32
CA VAL A 33 -8.99 -1.98 -4.92
C VAL A 33 -7.56 -1.61 -4.55
N LEU A 34 -7.43 -0.69 -3.59
CA LEU A 34 -6.15 -0.21 -3.06
C LEU A 34 -5.96 -0.73 -1.64
N SER A 35 -4.75 -1.17 -1.31
CA SER A 35 -4.43 -1.81 -0.03
C SER A 35 -4.67 -0.93 1.20
N TYR A 36 -4.57 0.39 1.06
CA TYR A 36 -4.80 1.34 2.15
C TYR A 36 -6.21 1.94 2.17
N LEU A 37 -7.06 1.64 1.18
CA LEU A 37 -8.45 2.09 1.19
C LEU A 37 -9.37 1.03 1.81
N PRO A 38 -10.51 1.43 2.39
CA PRO A 38 -11.51 0.48 2.83
C PRO A 38 -11.96 -0.43 1.67
N THR A 39 -12.17 -1.71 1.97
CA THR A 39 -12.52 -2.74 0.99
C THR A 39 -13.90 -2.55 0.36
N GLY A 40 -14.65 -1.49 0.66
CA GLY A 40 -15.88 -1.11 -0.04
C GLY A 40 -15.64 -0.22 -1.26
N TYR A 41 -14.46 0.37 -1.42
CA TYR A 41 -14.14 1.24 -2.56
C TYR A 41 -13.86 0.41 -3.80
N ARG A 42 -14.59 0.68 -4.89
CA ARG A 42 -14.38 0.03 -6.18
C ARG A 42 -13.91 1.07 -7.18
N LEU A 43 -12.70 0.86 -7.67
CA LEU A 43 -11.99 1.82 -8.47
C LEU A 43 -11.92 1.37 -9.93
N THR A 44 -11.85 2.34 -10.82
CA THR A 44 -11.36 2.10 -12.17
C THR A 44 -9.84 1.88 -12.15
N ARG A 45 -9.27 1.41 -13.27
CA ARG A 45 -7.82 1.28 -13.39
C ARG A 45 -7.09 2.63 -13.23
N SER A 46 -7.68 3.71 -13.74
CA SER A 46 -7.09 5.06 -13.63
C SER A 46 -7.07 5.55 -12.20
N GLN A 47 -8.15 5.34 -11.45
CA GLN A 47 -8.22 5.67 -10.02
C GLN A 47 -7.24 4.84 -9.19
N ALA A 48 -7.12 3.54 -9.49
CA ALA A 48 -6.14 2.67 -8.86
C ALA A 48 -4.70 3.15 -9.10
N MET A 49 -4.38 3.54 -10.34
CA MET A 49 -3.09 4.14 -10.68
C MET A 49 -2.85 5.43 -9.88
N ALA A 50 -3.82 6.34 -9.88
CA ALA A 50 -3.74 7.62 -9.17
C ALA A 50 -3.50 7.41 -7.66
N GLY A 51 -4.11 6.39 -7.05
CA GLY A 51 -3.88 6.08 -5.64
C GLY A 51 -2.47 5.55 -5.33
N VAL A 52 -1.90 4.70 -6.19
CA VAL A 52 -0.51 4.25 -6.00
C VAL A 52 0.48 5.41 -6.17
N VAL A 53 0.28 6.27 -7.18
CA VAL A 53 1.06 7.51 -7.37
C VAL A 53 0.97 8.40 -6.14
N LEU A 54 -0.25 8.63 -5.64
CA LEU A 54 -0.48 9.49 -4.48
C LEU A 54 0.19 8.93 -3.21
N ALA A 55 0.13 7.62 -3.00
CA ALA A 55 0.81 6.97 -1.88
C ALA A 55 2.34 7.14 -1.97
N GLU A 56 2.92 6.99 -3.17
CA GLU A 56 4.34 7.23 -3.42
C GLU A 56 4.73 8.68 -3.10
N MET A 57 3.95 9.67 -3.56
CA MET A 57 4.18 11.08 -3.26
C MET A 57 4.13 11.38 -1.75
N ILE A 58 3.13 10.82 -1.04
CA ILE A 58 2.99 11.00 0.42
C ILE A 58 4.16 10.37 1.18
N VAL A 59 4.61 9.18 0.78
CA VAL A 59 5.74 8.51 1.44
C VAL A 59 7.03 9.29 1.26
N LEU A 60 7.24 9.87 0.08
CA LEU A 60 8.43 10.64 -0.23
C LEU A 60 8.55 11.96 0.53
N ASP A 61 7.47 12.73 0.60
CA ASP A 61 7.46 14.00 1.30
C ASP A 61 6.14 14.17 2.09
N PRO A 62 6.04 13.57 3.29
CA PRO A 62 4.79 13.51 4.05
C PRO A 62 4.18 14.87 4.41
N GLN A 63 4.97 15.95 4.43
CA GLN A 63 4.53 17.28 4.85
C GLN A 63 4.45 18.31 3.72
N GLY A 64 4.87 17.97 2.50
CA GLY A 64 5.02 18.96 1.43
C GLY A 64 6.06 20.04 1.75
N ALA A 65 6.95 19.76 2.69
CA ALA A 65 7.69 20.79 3.43
C ALA A 65 8.85 21.41 2.63
N GLU A 66 9.28 20.77 1.55
CA GLU A 66 10.30 21.31 0.64
C GLU A 66 9.71 21.99 -0.61
N GLY A 67 8.38 22.21 -0.65
CA GLY A 67 7.75 23.00 -1.71
C GLY A 67 7.82 22.39 -3.11
N ASP A 68 8.24 21.12 -3.22
CA ASP A 68 8.42 20.40 -4.48
C ASP A 68 7.32 19.34 -4.71
N TRP A 69 6.22 19.43 -3.94
CA TRP A 69 4.99 18.82 -4.41
C TRP A 69 4.58 19.62 -5.64
N ASP A 70 4.47 18.93 -6.77
CA ASP A 70 3.50 19.35 -7.78
C ASP A 70 2.11 19.19 -7.12
N GLY A 71 1.75 20.14 -6.26
CA GLY A 71 0.53 20.09 -5.43
C GLY A 71 -0.71 19.95 -6.30
N ASP A 72 -0.61 20.39 -7.54
CA ASP A 72 -1.58 20.18 -8.60
C ASP A 72 -1.74 18.67 -8.89
N MET A 73 -0.67 17.90 -9.04
CA MET A 73 -0.74 16.45 -9.28
C MET A 73 -1.32 15.65 -8.10
N ALA A 74 -0.95 16.00 -6.87
CA ALA A 74 -1.56 15.37 -5.70
C ALA A 74 -3.06 15.70 -5.60
N SER A 75 -3.44 16.95 -5.89
CA SER A 75 -4.84 17.36 -5.90
C SER A 75 -5.65 16.64 -6.98
N VAL A 76 -5.06 16.42 -8.17
CA VAL A 76 -5.67 15.64 -9.26
C VAL A 76 -5.89 14.19 -8.82
N CYS A 77 -4.90 13.55 -8.21
CA CYS A 77 -5.02 12.16 -7.76
C CYS A 77 -6.08 12.01 -6.66
N VAL A 78 -6.13 12.95 -5.72
CA VAL A 78 -7.13 12.98 -4.64
C VAL A 78 -8.54 13.21 -5.19
N ALA A 79 -8.69 14.11 -6.17
CA ALA A 79 -9.96 14.37 -6.85
C ALA A 79 -10.46 13.15 -7.62
N GLU A 80 -9.57 12.43 -8.32
CA GLU A 80 -9.89 11.17 -9.01
C GLU A 80 -10.39 10.09 -8.05
N LEU A 81 -9.86 10.04 -6.83
CA LEU A 81 -10.31 9.12 -5.79
C LEU A 81 -11.58 9.58 -5.05
N GLY A 82 -12.01 10.83 -5.23
CA GLY A 82 -13.13 11.42 -4.48
C GLY A 82 -12.85 11.56 -2.98
N LEU A 83 -11.58 11.62 -2.59
CA LEU A 83 -11.14 11.78 -1.20
C LEU A 83 -10.59 13.18 -0.98
N ASN A 84 -10.15 13.48 0.24
CA ASN A 84 -9.26 14.61 0.50
C ASN A 84 -7.86 14.11 0.88
N LEU A 85 -6.83 14.97 0.73
CA LEU A 85 -5.44 14.60 0.96
C LEU A 85 -5.20 14.11 2.40
N ILE A 86 -5.81 14.80 3.37
CA ILE A 86 -5.68 14.49 4.81
C ILE A 86 -6.22 13.07 5.10
N GLN A 87 -7.35 12.68 4.50
CA GLN A 87 -7.92 11.35 4.64
C GLN A 87 -6.95 10.28 4.14
N VAL A 88 -6.33 10.51 2.98
CA VAL A 88 -5.35 9.58 2.42
C VAL A 88 -4.11 9.48 3.32
N GLN A 89 -3.59 10.62 3.80
CA GLN A 89 -2.48 10.64 4.76
C GLN A 89 -2.83 9.88 6.05
N CYS A 90 -4.02 10.08 6.61
CA CYS A 90 -4.47 9.36 7.80
C CYS A 90 -4.57 7.84 7.56
N LEU A 91 -5.13 7.42 6.43
CA LEU A 91 -5.25 5.99 6.08
C LEU A 91 -3.87 5.33 5.94
N LEU A 92 -2.93 5.99 5.28
CA LEU A 92 -1.55 5.52 5.15
C LEU A 92 -0.83 5.48 6.50
N ALA A 93 -0.98 6.53 7.32
CA ALA A 93 -0.39 6.56 8.66
C ALA A 93 -0.90 5.42 9.54
N LEU A 94 -2.22 5.20 9.58
CA LEU A 94 -2.83 4.11 10.36
C LEU A 94 -2.28 2.74 9.94
N ARG A 95 -2.06 2.54 8.64
CA ARG A 95 -1.50 1.31 8.11
C ARG A 95 -0.03 1.13 8.46
N ALA A 96 0.77 2.19 8.40
CA ALA A 96 2.16 2.18 8.84
C ALA A 96 2.29 1.86 10.35
N PHE A 97 1.39 2.41 11.17
CA PHE A 97 1.33 2.07 12.60
C PHE A 97 0.96 0.60 12.84
N ALA A 98 -0.05 0.08 12.14
CA ALA A 98 -0.43 -1.33 12.26
C ALA A 98 0.73 -2.28 11.88
N ALA A 99 1.50 -1.94 10.85
CA ALA A 99 2.66 -2.72 10.45
C ALA A 99 3.81 -2.70 11.48
N ALA A 100 3.94 -1.62 12.26
CA ALA A 100 4.98 -1.50 13.29
C ALA A 100 4.69 -2.34 14.55
N GLU A 101 3.41 -2.63 14.84
CA GLU A 101 3.03 -3.46 15.99
C GLU A 101 3.30 -4.96 15.74
N ASP A 102 3.28 -5.40 14.48
CA ASP A 102 3.55 -6.81 14.12
C ASP A 102 5.05 -7.18 14.15
N ASP A 103 5.96 -6.19 14.08
CA ASP A 103 7.43 -6.36 14.07
C ASP A 103 8.02 -6.64 15.46
N ASP A 104 7.23 -6.52 16.54
CA ASP A 104 7.64 -6.93 17.91
C ASP A 104 7.35 -8.43 18.18
N SER A 105 7.06 -9.20 17.14
CA SER A 105 6.95 -10.66 17.24
C SER A 105 8.34 -11.24 17.56
N PRO A 106 8.52 -11.96 18.69
CA PRO A 106 9.81 -12.52 19.04
C PRO A 106 10.26 -13.49 17.94
N GLU A 107 11.42 -13.19 17.35
CA GLU A 107 12.10 -14.03 16.38
C GLU A 107 12.02 -15.50 16.84
N PRO A 108 11.49 -16.43 16.03
CA PRO A 108 11.31 -17.81 16.46
C PRO A 108 12.69 -18.39 16.78
N GLN A 109 12.99 -18.50 18.07
CA GLN A 109 14.24 -19.10 18.55
C GLN A 109 14.32 -20.49 17.94
N ALA A 110 15.27 -20.66 17.02
CA ALA A 110 15.61 -21.95 16.47
C ALA A 110 15.94 -22.86 17.65
N PHE A 111 15.02 -23.77 17.98
CA PHE A 111 15.26 -24.82 18.95
C PHE A 111 16.45 -25.63 18.43
N SER A 112 17.60 -25.35 19.04
CA SER A 112 18.85 -26.05 18.79
C SER A 112 18.63 -27.53 19.00
N SER A 113 18.72 -28.26 17.91
CA SER A 113 18.38 -29.67 17.75
C SER A 113 19.09 -30.57 18.77
N CYS A 114 18.31 -31.52 19.29
CA CYS A 114 18.70 -32.62 20.16
C CYS A 114 20.11 -33.18 19.87
N SER A 115 20.99 -33.14 20.88
CA SER A 115 22.21 -33.93 20.91
C SER A 115 21.83 -35.42 20.96
N ALA A 116 21.96 -36.11 19.84
CA ALA A 116 21.85 -37.56 19.75
C ALA A 116 22.98 -38.22 20.57
N GLY A 117 22.60 -39.22 21.37
CA GLY A 117 23.46 -39.87 22.35
C GLY A 117 24.70 -40.55 21.79
N GLY A 118 25.81 -40.40 22.50
CA GLY A 118 27.00 -41.22 22.36
C GLY A 118 26.78 -42.58 23.01
N ARG A 119 26.93 -43.65 22.21
CA ARG A 119 27.10 -45.02 22.69
C ARG A 119 28.47 -45.17 23.34
N GLY A 120 28.51 -45.77 24.52
CA GLY A 120 29.68 -46.36 25.16
C GLY A 120 29.27 -47.64 25.85
#